data_AF-A0A950PX50-F1
#
_entry.id   AF-A0A950PX50-F1
#
_cell.length_a   1.000
_cell.length_b   1.000
_cell.length_c   1.000
_cell.angle_alpha   90.00
_cell.angle_beta   90.00
_cell.angle_gamma   90.00
#
_symmetry.space_group_name_H-M   'P 1'
#
loop_
_entity.id
_entity.type
_entity.pdbx_description
1 polymer ?
#
loop_
_entity_poly.entity_id
_entity_poly.type
_entity_poly.pdbx_seq_one_letter_code
_entity_poly.pdbx_strand_id
1 'polypeptide(L)' 'DTGAERVAVACPYCYIMIDDGVKEHGRDDVVVQDISMHLLDAIERGEEQGGGRSLPVAHEGTELHTPTS' A
#
# COMPACT_ATOMS: atom_id res chain seq x y z
N ASP A 1 -5.68 14.06 -16.99
CA ASP A 1 -5.23 12.77 -16.44
C ASP A 1 -4.00 13.03 -15.58
N THR A 2 -3.86 12.38 -14.43
CA THR A 2 -2.77 12.64 -13.47
C THR A 2 -1.49 11.89 -13.82
N GLY A 3 -1.57 10.88 -14.70
CA GLY A 3 -0.43 10.02 -15.06
C GLY A 3 -0.10 8.98 -13.99
N ALA A 4 -0.99 8.74 -13.03
CA ALA A 4 -0.78 7.73 -11.99
C ALA A 4 -0.99 6.31 -12.53
N GLU A 5 -0.02 5.44 -12.30
CA GLU A 5 -0.09 4.00 -12.62
C GLU A 5 -0.51 3.16 -11.40
N ARG A 6 -0.59 3.78 -10.22
CA ARG A 6 -0.91 3.13 -8.94
C ARG A 6 -1.81 4.00 -8.09
N VAL A 7 -2.76 3.38 -7.41
CA VAL A 7 -3.63 4.01 -6.41
C VAL A 7 -3.50 3.28 -5.09
N ALA A 8 -3.22 4.02 -4.03
CA ALA A 8 -3.16 3.51 -2.65
C ALA A 8 -4.41 3.93 -1.89
N VAL A 9 -5.04 2.97 -1.19
CA VAL A 9 -6.18 3.22 -0.28
C VAL A 9 -5.81 2.79 1.13
N ALA A 10 -6.50 3.30 2.15
CA ALA A 10 -6.32 2.88 3.54
C ALA A 10 -7.61 2.31 4.14
N CYS A 11 -8.57 1.92 3.29
CA CYS A 11 -9.87 1.43 3.69
C CYS A 11 -10.25 0.23 2.81
N PRO A 12 -10.63 -0.91 3.40
CA PRO A 12 -10.98 -2.11 2.64
C PRO A 12 -12.19 -1.91 1.74
N TYR A 13 -13.12 -1.04 2.13
CA TYR A 13 -14.26 -0.67 1.27
C TYR A 13 -13.81 0.15 0.05
N CYS A 14 -12.90 1.10 0.26
CA CYS A 14 -12.35 1.90 -0.84
C CYS A 14 -11.54 1.05 -1.82
N TYR A 15 -10.86 0.00 -1.36
CA TYR A 15 -10.17 -0.92 -2.26
C TYR A 15 -11.14 -1.52 -3.28
N ILE A 16 -12.23 -2.12 -2.81
CA ILE A 16 -13.26 -2.74 -3.67
C ILE A 16 -13.84 -1.70 -4.63
N MET A 17 -14.32 -0.58 -4.08
CA MET A 17 -15.00 0.45 -4.89
C MET A 17 -14.10 1.07 -5.96
N ILE A 18 -12.83 1.31 -5.64
CA ILE A 18 -11.90 1.93 -6.58
C ILE A 18 -11.37 0.90 -7.59
N ASP A 19 -11.09 -0.33 -7.18
CA ASP A 19 -10.69 -1.42 -8.08
C ASP A 19 -11.79 -1.71 -9.11
N ASP A 20 -13.05 -1.83 -8.66
CA ASP A 20 -14.21 -2.00 -9.55
C ASP A 20 -14.37 -0.80 -10.49
N GLY A 21 -14.28 0.42 -9.97
CA GLY A 21 -14.42 1.64 -10.77
C GLY A 21 -13.34 1.77 -11.85
N VAL A 22 -12.09 1.44 -11.53
CA VAL A 22 -10.96 1.44 -12.47
C VAL A 22 -11.18 0.42 -13.59
N LYS A 23 -11.60 -0.80 -13.24
CA LYS A 23 -11.91 -1.87 -14.20
C LYS A 23 -13.09 -1.52 -15.10
N GLU A 24 -14.16 -0.94 -14.54
CA GLU A 24 -15.32 -0.46 -15.31
C GLU A 24 -14.93 0.62 -16.33
N HIS A 25 -13.92 1.44 -16.01
CA HIS A 25 -13.38 2.45 -16.92
C HIS A 25 -12.31 1.90 -17.90
N GLY A 26 -12.08 0.58 -17.93
CA GLY A 26 -11.12 -0.06 -18.83
C GLY A 26 -9.65 0.29 -18.54
N ARG A 27 -9.34 0.62 -17.29
CA ARG A 27 -7.99 1.01 -16.84
C ARG A 27 -7.29 -0.14 -16.11
N ASP A 28 -7.20 -1.30 -16.77
CA ASP A 28 -6.49 -2.49 -16.25
C ASP A 28 -4.97 -2.25 -16.03
N ASP A 29 -4.45 -1.15 -16.57
CA ASP A 29 -3.08 -0.69 -16.39
C ASP A 29 -2.83 -0.02 -15.02
N VAL A 30 -3.89 0.34 -14.28
CA VAL A 30 -3.78 1.00 -12.97
C VAL A 30 -3.91 -0.02 -11.84
N VAL A 31 -2.88 -0.10 -10.99
CA VAL A 31 -2.87 -1.01 -9.85
C VAL A 31 -3.48 -0.34 -8.61
N VAL A 32 -4.59 -0.88 -8.10
CA VAL A 32 -5.23 -0.43 -6.85
C VAL A 32 -4.85 -1.41 -5.73
N GLN A 33 -4.30 -0.91 -4.62
CA GLN A 33 -4.01 -1.73 -3.43
C GLN A 33 -4.14 -0.92 -2.13
N ASP A 34 -4.24 -1.61 -1.00
CA ASP A 34 -4.07 -1.00 0.31
C ASP A 34 -2.66 -0.44 0.48
N ILE A 35 -2.52 0.63 1.26
CA ILE A 35 -1.25 1.30 1.53
C ILE A 35 -0.23 0.35 2.15
N SER A 36 -0.65 -0.57 3.02
CA SER A 36 0.25 -1.56 3.63
C SER A 36 0.89 -2.48 2.60
N MET A 37 0.14 -2.85 1.56
CA MET A 37 0.67 -3.67 0.46
C MET A 37 1.67 -2.88 -0.38
N HIS A 38 1.37 -1.63 -0.75
CA HIS A 38 2.32 -0.77 -1.47
C HIS A 38 3.63 -0.55 -0.71
N LEU A 39 3.56 -0.44 0.62
CA LEU A 39 4.73 -0.32 1.49
C LEU A 39 5.57 -1.60 1.50
N LEU A 40 4.93 -2.76 1.64
CA LEU A 40 5.61 -4.06 1.59
C LEU A 40 6.33 -4.24 0.25
N ASP A 41 5.61 -4.01 -0.85
CA ASP A 41 6.10 -3.98 -2.23
C ASP A 41 7.36 -3.11 -2.39
N ALA A 42 7.39 -1.95 -1.74
CA ALA A 42 8.51 -1.02 -1.80
C ALA A 42 9.71 -1.47 -0.95
N ILE A 43 9.46 -2.11 0.19
CA ILE A 43 10.49 -2.68 1.06
C ILE A 43 11.19 -3.84 0.34
N GLU A 44 10.43 -4.80 -0.18
CA GLU A 44 10.96 -5.97 -0.90
C GLU A 44 11.82 -5.54 -2.10
N ARG A 45 11.33 -4.59 -2.92
CA ARG A 45 12.10 -4.01 -4.04
C ARG A 45 13.39 -3.32 -3.58
N GLY A 46 13.38 -2.67 -2.42
CA GLY A 46 14.56 -2.03 -1.84
C GLY A 46 15.61 -3.03 -1.37
N GLU A 47 15.18 -4.15 -0.78
CA GLU A 47 16.04 -5.25 -0.34
C GLU A 47 16.71 -5.95 -1.51
N GLU A 48 15.97 -6.23 -2.60
CA GLU A 48 16.50 -6.85 -3.83
C GLU A 48 17.58 -5.99 -4.51
N GLN A 49 17.43 -4.66 -4.45
CA GLN A 49 18.34 -3.71 -5.11
C GLN A 49 19.63 -3.44 -4.30
N GLY A 50 19.89 -4.21 -3.23
CA GLY A 50 21.06 -4.03 -2.37
C GLY A 50 21.06 -2.69 -1.61
N GLY A 51 19.89 -2.04 -1.54
CA GLY A 51 19.67 -0.76 -0.87
C GLY A 51 19.61 -0.97 0.64
N GLY A 52 20.75 -1.27 1.25
CA GLY A 52 20.94 -1.34 2.70
C GLY A 52 20.75 0.01 3.39
N ARG A 53 19.52 0.52 3.41
CA ARG A 53 19.00 1.25 4.56
C ARG A 53 18.11 0.24 5.26
N SER A 54 18.73 -0.62 6.07
CA SER A 54 18.01 -1.37 7.09
C SER A 54 17.28 -0.34 7.95
N LEU A 55 16.04 -0.03 7.59
CA LEU A 55 15.09 0.45 8.58
C LEU A 55 15.12 -0.63 9.66
N PRO A 56 15.31 -0.28 10.94
CA PRO A 56 15.18 -1.27 11.99
C PRO A 56 13.81 -1.91 11.77
N VAL A 57 13.79 -3.22 11.51
CA VAL A 57 12.55 -3.99 11.52
C VAL A 57 12.06 -3.88 12.96
N ALA A 58 11.25 -2.86 13.22
CA ALA A 58 10.60 -2.66 14.50
C ALA A 58 9.51 -3.72 14.61
N HIS A 59 9.94 -4.95 14.88
CA HIS A 59 9.06 -5.98 15.37
C HIS A 59 9.18 -6.04 16.89
N GLU A 60 8.70 -4.97 17.53
CA GLU A 60 8.24 -4.94 18.93
C GLU A 60 7.44 -3.63 19.06
N GLY A 61 6.11 -3.71 18.92
CA GLY A 61 5.30 -2.48 18.95
C GLY A 61 3.92 -2.49 18.32
N THR A 62 3.30 -3.65 18.04
CA THR A 62 1.83 -3.70 18.01
C THR A 62 1.29 -3.57 19.43
N GLU A 63 1.54 -2.41 20.07
CA GLU A 63 0.66 -1.96 21.14
C GLU A 63 -0.59 -1.44 20.45
N LEU A 64 -1.47 -2.39 20.17
CA LEU A 64 -2.87 -2.18 19.86
C LEU A 64 -3.42 -1.16 20.88
N HIS A 65 -3.61 0.07 20.42
CA HIS A 65 -4.54 1.05 20.98
C HIS A 65 -4.80 0.89 22.49
N THR A 66 -4.00 1.51 23.35
CA THR A 66 -4.53 1.86 24.68
C THR A 66 -5.52 3.00 24.49
N PRO A 67 -6.84 2.83 24.72
CA PRO A 67 -7.78 3.93 24.66
C PRO A 67 -7.35 4.97 25.71
N THR A 68 -7.01 6.18 25.28
CA THR A 68 -6.89 7.30 26.20
C THR A 68 -8.30 7.75 26.55
N SER A 69 -8.70 7.32 27.76
CA SER A 69 -9.74 7.84 28.65
C SER A 69 -11.20 7.92 28.21
#